data_AF-A0A524BE93-F1
#
_entry.id   AF-A0A524BE93-F1
#
_cell.length_a   1.000
_cell.length_b   1.000
_cell.length_c   1.000
_cell.angle_alpha   90.00
_cell.angle_beta   90.00
_cell.angle_gamma   90.00
#
_symmetry.space_group_name_H-M   'P 1'
#
loop_
_entity.id
_entity.type
_entity.pdbx_description
1 polymer ?
#
loop_
_entity_poly.entity_id
_entity_poly.type
_entity_poly.pdbx_seq_one_letter_code
_entity_poly.pdbx_strand_id
1 'polypeptide(L)'
;AVLAATAVAAALVAVPTGAAQAHQPVRLTSADRTPAQGPLLVDGTISFAVYATVREGATRGFRVGMKAGQRLEIQLLINDRAPANRLPNAQLPLVTIIDPAGRRTSMVIDERTPFFEPYSQTAYLYLSRWSATASSGIYQVIVTGRDRSKVPVVIGVGYREVPGEVRD
;
A
#
# COMPACT_ATOMS: atom_id res chain seq x y z
N ALA A 1 -38.26 56.74 -18.77
CA ALA A 1 -37.00 55.99 -18.67
C ALA A 1 -37.20 54.90 -17.62
N VAL A 2 -37.27 53.64 -18.04
CA VAL A 2 -37.37 52.50 -17.12
C VAL A 2 -36.11 51.68 -17.32
N LEU A 3 -35.18 51.77 -16.36
CA LEU A 3 -33.97 50.95 -16.32
C LEU A 3 -34.34 49.62 -15.67
N ALA A 4 -34.47 48.58 -16.49
CA ALA A 4 -34.59 47.21 -16.01
C ALA A 4 -33.19 46.67 -15.67
N ALA A 5 -32.88 46.56 -14.37
CA ALA A 5 -31.66 45.93 -13.90
C ALA A 5 -31.81 44.40 -14.00
N THR A 6 -31.11 43.78 -14.94
CA THR A 6 -31.05 42.31 -15.06
C THR A 6 -30.01 41.78 -14.08
N ALA A 7 -30.44 41.13 -13.00
CA ALA A 7 -29.55 40.43 -12.09
C ALA A 7 -29.13 39.09 -12.71
N VAL A 8 -27.87 38.98 -13.15
CA VAL A 8 -27.29 37.70 -13.56
C VAL A 8 -26.84 36.96 -12.30
N ALA A 9 -27.62 35.96 -11.90
CA ALA A 9 -27.22 35.03 -10.84
C ALA A 9 -26.11 34.12 -11.39
N ALA A 10 -24.88 34.28 -10.90
CA ALA A 10 -23.78 33.36 -11.17
C ALA A 10 -24.08 32.02 -10.48
N ALA A 11 -24.41 30.99 -11.27
CA ALA A 11 -24.53 29.63 -10.77
C ALA A 11 -23.15 29.13 -10.35
N LEU A 12 -22.92 29.01 -9.05
CA LEU A 12 -21.73 28.39 -8.49
C LEU A 12 -21.81 26.88 -8.77
N VAL A 13 -21.15 26.43 -9.83
CA VAL A 13 -20.96 25.00 -10.11
C VAL A 13 -20.06 24.46 -9.01
N ALA A 14 -20.65 23.70 -8.08
CA ALA A 14 -19.89 22.92 -7.11
C ALA A 14 -19.06 21.89 -7.89
N VAL A 15 -17.78 22.17 -8.06
CA VAL A 15 -16.81 21.16 -8.53
C VAL A 15 -16.79 20.09 -7.45
N PRO A 16 -17.10 18.82 -7.76
CA PRO A 16 -16.93 17.76 -6.78
C PRO A 16 -15.45 17.72 -6.43
N THR A 17 -15.11 18.10 -5.19
CA THR A 17 -13.79 17.85 -4.61
C THR A 17 -13.69 16.35 -4.40
N GLY A 18 -13.39 15.63 -5.49
CA GLY A 18 -13.09 14.22 -5.44
C GLY A 18 -12.13 13.99 -4.29
N ALA A 19 -12.52 13.13 -3.35
CA ALA A 19 -11.69 12.79 -2.21
C ALA A 19 -10.30 12.47 -2.76
N ALA A 20 -9.31 13.27 -2.39
CA ALA A 20 -7.93 13.03 -2.78
C ALA A 20 -7.61 11.58 -2.39
N GLN A 21 -7.49 10.69 -3.36
CA GLN A 21 -7.04 9.33 -3.14
C GLN A 21 -5.55 9.42 -2.84
N ALA A 22 -5.21 9.66 -1.57
CA ALA A 22 -3.82 9.76 -1.10
C ALA A 22 -3.04 8.47 -1.38
N HIS A 23 -3.72 7.32 -1.38
CA HIS A 23 -3.16 6.01 -1.71
C HIS A 23 -4.00 5.30 -2.78
N GLN A 24 -3.37 4.78 -3.82
CA GLN A 24 -4.05 3.94 -4.81
C GLN A 24 -4.18 2.49 -4.29
N PRO A 25 -5.39 1.92 -4.19
CA PRO A 25 -5.57 0.57 -3.67
C PRO A 25 -5.16 -0.49 -4.72
N VAL A 26 -4.47 -1.53 -4.27
CA VAL A 26 -4.18 -2.75 -5.05
C VAL A 26 -4.53 -3.97 -4.21
N ARG A 27 -5.35 -4.89 -4.73
CA ARG A 27 -5.83 -6.05 -3.96
C ARG A 27 -5.23 -7.34 -4.48
N LEU A 28 -4.42 -7.99 -3.66
CA LEU A 28 -3.87 -9.31 -3.98
C LEU A 28 -4.88 -10.42 -3.62
N THR A 29 -4.99 -11.37 -4.52
CA THR A 29 -5.88 -12.54 -4.48
C THR A 29 -5.08 -13.84 -4.35
N SER A 30 -5.77 -14.98 -4.27
CA SER A 30 -5.11 -16.29 -4.27
C SER A 30 -4.41 -16.67 -5.57
N ALA A 31 -4.59 -15.90 -6.65
CA ALA A 31 -3.86 -16.07 -7.90
C ALA A 31 -2.42 -15.52 -7.81
N ASP A 32 -2.22 -14.45 -7.03
CA ASP A 32 -0.96 -13.72 -6.90
C ASP A 32 0.03 -14.43 -5.96
N ARG A 33 0.26 -15.74 -6.12
CA ARG A 33 1.02 -16.55 -5.16
C ARG A 33 2.51 -16.23 -5.14
N THR A 34 3.01 -15.68 -6.25
CA THR A 34 4.41 -15.30 -6.44
C THR A 34 4.48 -13.90 -7.04
N PRO A 35 5.61 -13.18 -6.92
CA PRO A 35 5.77 -11.87 -7.55
C PRO A 35 5.50 -11.88 -9.07
N ALA A 36 5.90 -12.95 -9.76
CA ALA A 36 5.67 -13.10 -11.20
C ALA A 36 4.18 -13.31 -11.56
N GLN A 37 3.37 -13.77 -10.62
CA GLN A 37 1.93 -13.95 -10.79
C GLN A 37 1.10 -12.78 -10.25
N GLY A 38 1.76 -11.80 -9.62
CA GLY A 38 1.10 -10.64 -9.05
C GLY A 38 1.41 -9.36 -9.80
N PRO A 39 0.68 -8.27 -9.50
CA PRO A 39 0.75 -7.04 -10.26
C PRO A 39 2.10 -6.35 -10.13
N LEU A 40 2.44 -5.57 -11.14
CA LEU A 40 3.52 -4.60 -11.19
C LEU A 40 2.97 -3.21 -10.90
N LEU A 41 3.45 -2.61 -9.81
CA LEU A 41 3.36 -1.17 -9.56
C LEU A 41 4.44 -0.50 -10.42
N VAL A 42 4.05 0.19 -11.49
CA VAL A 42 5.00 0.63 -12.54
C VAL A 42 6.01 1.68 -12.01
N ASP A 43 5.57 2.56 -11.11
CA ASP A 43 6.42 3.54 -10.42
C ASP A 43 6.27 3.38 -8.91
N GLY A 44 7.25 2.75 -8.26
CA GLY A 44 7.24 2.51 -6.82
C GLY A 44 7.44 3.74 -5.94
N THR A 45 7.62 4.93 -6.51
CA THR A 45 7.60 6.19 -5.76
C THR A 45 6.19 6.70 -5.50
N ILE A 46 5.19 6.18 -6.24
CA ILE A 46 3.78 6.51 -6.08
C ILE A 46 3.20 5.76 -4.89
N SER A 47 2.33 6.44 -4.17
CA SER A 47 1.66 5.98 -2.98
C SER A 47 0.59 4.92 -3.29
N PHE A 48 0.87 3.65 -2.97
CA PHE A 48 -0.07 2.53 -3.09
C PHE A 48 -0.37 1.89 -1.74
N ALA A 49 -1.62 1.43 -1.57
CA ALA A 49 -2.04 0.56 -0.48
C ALA A 49 -2.28 -0.84 -1.04
N VAL A 50 -1.32 -1.76 -0.86
CA VAL A 50 -1.42 -3.13 -1.35
C VAL A 50 -2.02 -4.03 -0.27
N TYR A 51 -3.25 -4.47 -0.47
CA TYR A 51 -3.97 -5.33 0.45
C TYR A 51 -3.66 -6.81 0.17
N ALA A 52 -3.27 -7.54 1.22
CA ALA A 52 -3.06 -8.97 1.14
C ALA A 52 -3.78 -9.68 2.29
N THR A 53 -4.25 -10.90 2.06
CA THR A 53 -4.73 -11.79 3.13
C THR A 53 -4.04 -13.13 2.99
N VAL A 54 -3.31 -13.51 4.03
CA VAL A 54 -2.48 -14.73 4.06
C VAL A 54 -2.73 -15.52 5.34
N ARG A 55 -2.49 -16.82 5.27
CA ARG A 55 -2.43 -17.74 6.41
C ARG A 55 -1.16 -18.57 6.26
N GLU A 56 -0.82 -19.34 7.28
CA GLU A 56 0.30 -20.28 7.27
C GLU A 56 0.29 -21.12 5.97
N GLY A 57 1.45 -21.18 5.32
CA GLY A 57 1.67 -21.87 4.04
C GLY A 57 1.21 -21.12 2.78
N ALA A 58 0.59 -19.94 2.91
CA ALA A 58 0.18 -19.11 1.77
C ALA A 58 1.06 -17.87 1.61
N THR A 59 1.37 -17.54 0.36
CA THR A 59 2.11 -16.34 -0.03
C THR A 59 1.28 -15.44 -0.93
N ARG A 60 1.55 -14.14 -0.89
CA ARG A 60 1.15 -13.17 -1.91
C ARG A 60 2.38 -12.44 -2.41
N GLY A 61 2.47 -12.22 -3.71
CA GLY A 61 3.58 -11.51 -4.33
C GLY A 61 3.11 -10.38 -5.22
N PHE A 62 3.95 -9.35 -5.35
CA PHE A 62 3.79 -8.29 -6.34
C PHE A 62 5.17 -7.73 -6.71
N ARG A 63 5.20 -6.87 -7.72
CA ARG A 63 6.40 -6.28 -8.30
C ARG A 63 6.34 -4.75 -8.20
N VAL A 64 7.50 -4.11 -8.07
CA VAL A 64 7.63 -2.66 -7.97
C VAL A 64 8.73 -2.16 -8.89
N GLY A 65 8.39 -1.30 -9.84
CA GLY A 65 9.34 -0.68 -10.76
C GLY A 65 10.04 0.53 -10.13
N MET A 66 11.37 0.54 -10.20
CA MET A 66 12.20 1.63 -9.69
C MET A 66 13.24 2.08 -10.71
N LYS A 67 13.62 3.35 -10.63
CA LYS A 67 14.80 3.92 -11.29
C LYS A 67 15.90 4.14 -10.26
N ALA A 68 17.15 4.13 -10.70
CA ALA A 68 18.30 4.34 -9.83
C ALA A 68 18.22 5.71 -9.12
N GLY A 69 18.56 5.74 -7.83
CA GLY A 69 18.60 6.96 -7.02
C GLY A 69 17.24 7.39 -6.44
N GLN A 70 16.13 6.77 -6.86
CA GLN A 70 14.83 7.03 -6.26
C GLN A 70 14.75 6.46 -4.84
N ARG A 71 13.95 7.09 -3.97
CA ARG A 71 13.60 6.52 -2.66
C ARG A 71 12.46 5.52 -2.84
N LEU A 72 12.65 4.30 -2.37
CA LEU A 72 11.58 3.32 -2.19
C LEU A 72 11.24 3.23 -0.71
N GLU A 73 9.95 3.31 -0.37
CA GLU A 73 9.42 3.10 0.97
C GLU A 73 8.44 1.93 0.94
N ILE A 74 8.57 1.01 1.89
CA ILE A 74 7.67 -0.13 2.08
C ILE A 74 7.32 -0.22 3.56
N GLN A 75 6.04 -0.31 3.87
CA GLN A 75 5.50 -0.30 5.23
C GLN A 75 4.57 -1.49 5.42
N LEU A 76 4.65 -2.18 6.56
CA LEU A 76 3.73 -3.26 6.91
C LEU A 76 2.75 -2.76 7.97
N LEU A 77 1.46 -2.87 7.67
CA LEU A 77 0.37 -2.50 8.57
C LEU A 77 -0.64 -3.64 8.75
N ILE A 78 -1.32 -3.64 9.90
CA ILE A 78 -2.52 -4.43 10.18
C ILE A 78 -3.62 -3.53 10.72
N ASN A 79 -4.89 -3.94 10.60
CA ASN A 79 -5.97 -3.25 11.31
C ASN A 79 -5.72 -3.32 12.83
N ASP A 80 -5.92 -2.21 13.53
CA ASP A 80 -5.87 -2.16 14.98
C ASP A 80 -7.18 -2.67 15.59
N ARG A 81 -7.47 -3.95 15.34
CA ARG A 81 -8.62 -4.65 15.91
C ARG A 81 -8.36 -6.14 16.04
N ALA A 82 -9.07 -6.76 16.98
CA ALA A 82 -8.99 -8.21 17.16
C ALA A 82 -9.53 -8.94 15.91
N PRO A 83 -8.99 -10.14 15.57
CA PRO A 83 -7.91 -10.82 16.29
C PRO A 83 -6.50 -10.33 15.91
N ALA A 84 -6.33 -9.65 14.77
CA ALA A 84 -5.02 -9.34 14.20
C ALA A 84 -4.10 -8.55 15.14
N ASN A 85 -4.63 -7.52 15.82
CA ASN A 85 -3.83 -6.69 16.74
C ASN A 85 -3.37 -7.43 18.01
N ARG A 86 -3.92 -8.61 18.31
CA ARG A 86 -3.53 -9.45 19.46
C ARG A 86 -2.53 -10.55 19.12
N LEU A 87 -2.25 -10.77 17.83
CA LEU A 87 -1.30 -11.80 17.41
C LEU A 87 0.13 -11.42 17.87
N PRO A 88 0.92 -12.35 18.41
CA PRO A 88 2.34 -12.13 18.68
C PRO A 88 3.11 -11.94 17.37
N ASN A 89 4.26 -11.25 17.43
CA ASN A 89 5.06 -10.92 16.24
C ASN A 89 5.49 -12.15 15.43
N ALA A 90 5.64 -13.32 16.07
CA ALA A 90 5.97 -14.58 15.39
C ALA A 90 4.83 -15.12 14.49
N GLN A 91 3.57 -14.75 14.76
CA GLN A 91 2.38 -15.19 14.00
C GLN A 91 1.94 -14.18 12.94
N LEU A 92 2.36 -12.91 13.04
CA LEU A 92 2.06 -11.89 12.04
C LEU A 92 2.71 -12.21 10.68
N PRO A 93 2.14 -11.80 9.54
CA PRO A 93 2.78 -12.05 8.24
C PRO A 93 4.19 -11.46 8.12
N LEU A 94 5.08 -12.16 7.42
CA LEU A 94 6.44 -11.72 7.11
C LEU A 94 6.48 -11.09 5.72
N VAL A 95 7.09 -9.90 5.59
CA VAL A 95 7.32 -9.26 4.29
C VAL A 95 8.80 -9.41 3.92
N THR A 96 9.05 -9.94 2.71
CA THR A 96 10.39 -10.05 2.14
C THR A 96 10.47 -9.27 0.85
N ILE A 97 11.50 -8.44 0.73
CA ILE A 97 11.82 -7.61 -0.42
C ILE A 97 13.03 -8.23 -1.10
N ILE A 98 12.97 -8.43 -2.41
CA ILE A 98 14.07 -8.90 -3.24
C ILE A 98 14.42 -7.78 -4.22
N ASP A 99 15.66 -7.30 -4.15
CA ASP A 99 16.14 -6.25 -5.05
C ASP A 99 16.44 -6.78 -6.46
N PRO A 100 16.65 -5.90 -7.47
CA PRO A 100 16.94 -6.32 -8.84
C PRO A 100 18.19 -7.20 -8.99
N ALA A 101 19.12 -7.17 -8.02
CA ALA A 101 20.30 -8.03 -7.98
C ALA A 101 20.04 -9.39 -7.29
N GLY A 102 18.83 -9.62 -6.79
CA GLY A 102 18.42 -10.87 -6.14
C GLY A 102 18.67 -10.90 -4.64
N ARG A 103 19.18 -9.83 -4.03
CA ARG A 103 19.43 -9.80 -2.58
C ARG A 103 18.11 -9.65 -1.83
N ARG A 104 17.95 -10.46 -0.78
CA ARG A 104 16.74 -10.53 0.03
C ARG A 104 16.88 -9.73 1.32
N THR A 105 15.84 -8.98 1.65
CA THR A 105 15.68 -8.28 2.93
C THR A 105 14.31 -8.62 3.51
N SER A 106 14.28 -9.21 4.70
CA SER A 106 13.02 -9.43 5.42
C SER A 106 12.78 -8.27 6.38
N MET A 107 11.57 -7.71 6.36
CA MET A 107 11.18 -6.63 7.27
C MET A 107 10.99 -7.19 8.68
N VAL A 108 11.66 -6.57 9.66
CA VAL A 108 11.58 -6.95 11.07
C VAL A 108 10.39 -6.23 11.70
N ILE A 109 9.53 -6.98 12.41
CA ILE A 109 8.43 -6.40 13.18
C ILE A 109 8.96 -5.97 14.55
N ASP A 110 9.25 -4.68 14.69
CA ASP A 110 9.87 -4.04 15.86
C ASP A 110 9.02 -2.90 16.44
N GLU A 111 7.93 -2.52 15.79
CA GLU A 111 6.99 -1.50 16.27
C GLU A 111 5.54 -2.00 16.32
N ARG A 112 4.71 -1.24 17.04
CA ARG A 112 3.24 -1.31 17.06
C ARG A 112 2.70 0.10 17.22
N THR A 113 2.95 0.94 16.22
CA THR A 113 2.61 2.37 16.30
C THR A 113 1.20 2.59 15.77
N PRO A 114 0.27 3.14 16.59
CA PRO A 114 -1.07 3.47 16.13
C PRO A 114 -1.06 4.47 14.97
N PHE A 115 -1.93 4.23 13.99
CA PHE A 115 -2.15 5.11 12.85
C PHE A 115 -3.62 5.14 12.50
N PHE A 116 -4.22 6.32 12.50
CA PHE A 116 -5.58 6.50 12.00
C PHE A 116 -5.51 7.01 10.56
N GLU A 117 -6.00 6.21 9.62
CA GLU A 117 -6.06 6.58 8.21
C GLU A 117 -7.38 7.32 7.95
N PRO A 118 -7.34 8.65 7.70
CA PRO A 118 -8.53 9.49 7.74
C PRO A 118 -9.50 9.26 6.58
N TYR A 119 -9.02 8.81 5.41
CA TYR A 119 -9.87 8.66 4.23
C TYR A 119 -10.76 7.43 4.29
N SER A 120 -10.23 6.29 4.75
CA SER A 120 -10.97 5.05 5.00
C SER A 120 -11.53 4.96 6.42
N GLN A 121 -11.24 5.94 7.28
CA GLN A 121 -11.59 5.94 8.70
C GLN A 121 -11.16 4.66 9.43
N THR A 122 -10.02 4.10 9.03
CA THR A 122 -9.53 2.82 9.55
C THR A 122 -8.35 3.04 10.49
N ALA A 123 -8.44 2.48 11.69
CA ALA A 123 -7.31 2.40 12.61
C ALA A 123 -6.41 1.21 12.24
N TYR A 124 -5.13 1.50 12.09
CA TYR A 124 -4.07 0.55 11.79
C TYR A 124 -2.99 0.59 12.88
N LEU A 125 -2.17 -0.47 12.91
CA LEU A 125 -0.85 -0.47 13.54
C LEU A 125 0.20 -0.55 12.45
N TYR A 126 1.16 0.37 12.45
CA TYR A 126 2.44 0.13 11.79
C TYR A 126 3.20 -0.94 12.58
N LEU A 127 3.72 -1.92 11.85
CA LEU A 127 4.48 -3.04 12.39
C LEU A 127 5.97 -2.98 12.02
N SER A 128 6.27 -2.41 10.86
CA SER A 128 7.62 -2.27 10.33
C SER A 128 7.63 -1.26 9.19
N ARG A 129 8.74 -0.52 9.06
CA ARG A 129 8.98 0.43 7.97
C ARG A 129 10.36 0.20 7.41
N TRP A 130 10.45 0.13 6.10
CA TRP A 130 11.69 -0.05 5.38
C TRP A 130 11.81 1.02 4.30
N SER A 131 13.01 1.59 4.16
CA SER A 131 13.31 2.51 3.08
C SER A 131 14.72 2.27 2.56
N ALA A 132 14.91 2.55 1.27
CA ALA A 132 16.22 2.50 0.64
C ALA A 132 16.29 3.44 -0.56
N THR A 133 17.51 3.83 -0.92
CA THR A 133 17.81 4.32 -2.27
C THR A 133 17.81 3.14 -3.23
N ALA A 134 16.95 3.18 -4.22
CA ALA A 134 16.73 2.08 -5.15
C ALA A 134 17.82 2.02 -6.23
N SER A 135 18.18 0.79 -6.61
CA SER A 135 18.79 0.51 -7.91
C SER A 135 17.70 0.48 -8.99
N SER A 136 18.07 0.72 -10.24
CA SER A 136 17.14 0.56 -11.36
C SER A 136 16.69 -0.89 -11.50
N GLY A 137 15.40 -1.12 -11.73
CA GLY A 137 14.85 -2.45 -12.02
C GLY A 137 13.57 -2.76 -11.27
N ILE A 138 13.21 -4.05 -11.27
CA ILE A 138 12.00 -4.56 -10.64
C ILE A 138 12.36 -5.17 -9.29
N TYR A 139 11.84 -4.56 -8.23
CA TYR A 139 11.83 -5.17 -6.91
C TYR A 139 10.66 -6.16 -6.80
N GLN A 140 10.87 -7.24 -6.07
CA GLN A 140 9.82 -8.22 -5.77
C GLN A 140 9.48 -8.14 -4.29
N VAL A 141 8.19 -8.14 -3.97
CA VAL A 141 7.72 -8.13 -2.58
C VAL A 141 6.87 -9.37 -2.35
N ILE A 142 7.18 -10.10 -1.28
CA ILE A 142 6.50 -11.35 -0.90
C ILE A 142 5.96 -11.20 0.52
N VAL A 143 4.65 -11.38 0.68
CA VAL A 143 3.95 -11.46 1.95
C VAL A 143 3.70 -12.94 2.27
N THR A 144 4.27 -13.43 3.36
CA THR A 144 4.16 -14.84 3.79
C THR A 144 3.32 -14.95 5.06
N GLY A 145 2.25 -15.73 5.03
CA GLY A 145 1.43 -15.97 6.22
C GLY A 145 2.11 -16.91 7.22
N ARG A 146 1.94 -16.62 8.51
CA ARG A 146 2.52 -17.41 9.62
C ARG A 146 1.48 -17.88 10.64
N ASP A 147 0.35 -17.18 10.78
CA ASP A 147 -0.77 -17.62 11.61
C ASP A 147 -1.62 -18.68 10.90
N ARG A 148 -2.18 -19.63 11.65
CA ARG A 148 -3.10 -20.65 11.10
C ARG A 148 -4.36 -20.04 10.50
N SER A 149 -4.82 -18.92 11.06
CA SER A 149 -5.97 -18.15 10.58
C SER A 149 -5.56 -17.18 9.48
N LYS A 150 -6.54 -16.65 8.75
CA LYS A 150 -6.31 -15.60 7.75
C LYS A 150 -6.01 -14.28 8.44
N VAL A 151 -4.87 -13.68 8.11
CA VAL A 151 -4.45 -12.36 8.59
C VAL A 151 -4.48 -11.37 7.41
N PRO A 152 -5.36 -10.35 7.45
CA PRO A 152 -5.32 -9.25 6.51
C PRO A 152 -4.20 -8.28 6.89
N VAL A 153 -3.41 -7.85 5.90
CA VAL A 153 -2.36 -6.83 6.03
C VAL A 153 -2.49 -5.79 4.92
N VAL A 154 -1.92 -4.63 5.16
CA VAL A 154 -1.71 -3.59 4.15
C VAL A 154 -0.22 -3.36 4.01
N ILE A 155 0.27 -3.37 2.78
CA ILE A 155 1.62 -2.96 2.44
C ILE A 155 1.55 -1.57 1.83
N GLY A 156 1.99 -0.56 2.56
CA GLY A 156 2.18 0.79 2.02
C GLY A 156 3.41 0.81 1.12
N VAL A 157 3.31 1.37 -0.07
CA VAL A 157 4.42 1.53 -1.02
C VAL A 157 4.50 2.96 -1.50
N GLY A 158 5.72 3.51 -1.59
CA GLY A 158 5.96 4.85 -2.12
C GLY A 158 5.43 5.97 -1.23
N TYR A 159 5.43 7.20 -1.76
CA TYR A 159 5.16 8.41 -0.97
C TYR A 159 4.51 9.55 -1.75
N ARG A 160 4.46 9.48 -3.09
CA ARG A 160 3.86 10.52 -3.93
C ARG A 160 2.38 10.23 -4.10
N GLU A 161 1.53 11.13 -3.62
CA GLU A 161 0.07 11.04 -3.70
C GLU A 161 -0.45 11.51 -5.06
N VAL A 162 -0.14 10.75 -6.10
CA VAL A 162 -0.59 10.98 -7.48
C VAL A 162 -1.11 9.68 -8.09
N PRO A 163 -1.96 9.72 -9.12
CA PRO A 163 -2.39 8.50 -9.81
C PRO A 163 -1.21 7.70 -10.36
N GLY A 164 -1.21 6.38 -10.13
CA GLY A 164 -0.20 5.44 -10.59
C GLY A 164 -0.75 4.35 -11.51
N GLU A 165 0.16 3.70 -12.22
CA GLU A 165 -0.16 2.60 -13.14
C GLU A 165 0.12 1.25 -12.48
N VAL A 166 -0.82 0.31 -12.64
CA VAL A 166 -0.73 -1.08 -12.20
C VAL A 166 -0.93 -1.98 -13.41
N ARG A 167 -0.05 -2.97 -13.58
CA ARG A 167 -0.11 -3.96 -14.67
C ARG A 167 -0.09 -5.37 -14.10
N ASP A 168 -0.81 -6.31 -14.69
CA ASP A 168 -0.76 -7.73 -14.31
C ASP A 168 0.37 -8.48 -15.05
#